data_AF-A0AA88J324-F1
#
_entry.id   AF-A0AA88J324-F1
#
_cell.length_a   1.000
_cell.length_b   1.000
_cell.length_c   1.000
_cell.angle_alpha   90.00
_cell.angle_beta   90.00
_cell.angle_gamma   90.00
#
_symmetry.space_group_name_H-M   'P 1'
#
loop_
_entity.id
_entity.type
_entity.pdbx_description
1 polymer ?
#
loop_
_entity_poly.entity_id
_entity_poly.type
_entity_poly.pdbx_seq_one_letter_code
_entity_poly.pdbx_strand_id
1 'polypeptide(L)'
;MAAGCGAWACSVGTRFLCPRRTLAATGSQFIRSNFSFSHLGFDSLRPRSSAPACTKLVVRAARTESKGLSLGFRAPDFELPEPLTGKIWRLSDFDSYPALLKGLAVVTISSNSVSTHPQDGPQFMAEEAQLFKYPFPYLYDEKGFQLPYVNFGQYTFTHCVTQDAARDFGAVCTPEFFLFKKDGRRPFELVYHGQFDDSRPSNNVPITGRDLSLAIDCVLSGQPVSSAQKPSVGCSIKWHPETNI
;
A
#
# COMPACT_ATOMS: atom_id res chain seq x y z
N MET A 1 -9.03 -3.88 9.77
CA MET A 1 -8.58 -2.92 8.73
C MET A 1 -7.07 -3.08 8.67
N ALA A 2 -6.62 -4.08 7.94
CA ALA A 2 -5.21 -4.33 7.72
C ALA A 2 -4.71 -3.36 6.64
N ALA A 3 -3.53 -2.82 6.89
CA ALA A 3 -2.91 -1.79 6.08
C ALA A 3 -2.10 -2.45 4.96
N GLY A 4 -2.75 -2.73 3.83
CA GLY A 4 -2.06 -3.05 2.59
C GLY A 4 -1.27 -1.83 2.11
N CYS A 5 0.03 -2.01 1.88
CA CYS A 5 0.93 -0.96 1.44
C CYS A 5 0.68 -0.54 -0.03
N GLY A 6 1.27 0.59 -0.43
CA GLY A 6 0.90 1.31 -1.65
C GLY A 6 1.11 0.55 -2.97
N ALA A 7 0.31 0.94 -3.95
CA ALA A 7 0.34 0.50 -5.33
C ALA A 7 1.42 1.26 -6.12
N TRP A 8 2.24 0.52 -6.85
CA TRP A 8 3.25 1.04 -7.78
C TRP A 8 2.64 1.08 -9.18
N ALA A 9 3.12 1.95 -10.06
CA ALA A 9 2.61 2.00 -11.43
C ALA A 9 3.73 2.45 -12.38
N CYS A 10 3.91 1.72 -13.47
CA CYS A 10 4.84 2.04 -14.57
C CYS A 10 4.10 1.92 -15.89
N SER A 11 4.20 2.87 -16.82
CA SER A 11 3.54 2.76 -18.15
C SER A 11 4.46 2.99 -19.34
N VAL A 12 4.19 2.29 -20.45
CA VAL A 12 4.80 2.50 -21.76
C VAL A 12 3.75 3.04 -22.73
N GLY A 13 4.01 4.20 -23.32
CA GLY A 13 3.09 4.87 -24.22
C GLY A 13 3.07 4.28 -25.64
N THR A 14 1.87 4.09 -26.18
CA THR A 14 1.66 3.86 -27.62
C THR A 14 0.48 4.68 -28.13
N ARG A 15 0.67 5.28 -29.31
CA ARG A 15 -0.29 6.17 -29.99
C ARG A 15 -1.31 5.38 -30.83
N PHE A 16 -2.47 6.02 -31.06
CA PHE A 16 -3.48 5.77 -32.13
C PHE A 16 -4.35 4.48 -31.94
N LEU A 17 -5.68 4.41 -32.14
CA LEU A 17 -6.70 5.13 -32.94
C LEU A 17 -8.10 4.99 -32.28
N CYS A 18 -8.99 5.96 -32.58
CA CYS A 18 -10.41 6.01 -32.20
C CYS A 18 -11.29 5.17 -33.15
N PRO A 19 -12.42 4.59 -32.70
CA PRO A 19 -13.71 5.15 -33.13
C PRO A 19 -14.82 5.19 -32.05
N ARG A 20 -15.72 6.17 -32.24
CA ARG A 20 -17.02 6.38 -31.56
C ARG A 20 -18.03 5.26 -31.83
N ARG A 21 -18.92 4.97 -30.86
CA ARG A 21 -20.37 5.23 -30.96
C ARG A 21 -21.14 4.95 -29.65
N THR A 22 -22.18 5.76 -29.48
CA THR A 22 -23.19 5.93 -28.44
C THR A 22 -24.23 4.80 -28.37
N LEU A 23 -24.82 4.54 -27.20
CA LEU A 23 -26.27 4.68 -26.90
C LEU A 23 -26.67 4.17 -25.50
N ALA A 24 -27.75 4.76 -24.98
CA ALA A 24 -28.34 4.60 -23.66
C ALA A 24 -29.53 3.60 -23.64
N ALA A 25 -29.90 3.11 -22.45
CA ALA A 25 -31.25 2.66 -22.05
C ALA A 25 -31.22 2.33 -20.53
N THR A 26 -31.83 3.11 -19.63
CA THR A 26 -33.21 3.04 -19.09
C THR A 26 -33.63 1.75 -18.36
N GLY A 27 -33.86 1.90 -17.06
CA GLY A 27 -35.09 1.44 -16.36
C GLY A 27 -35.15 0.02 -15.81
N SER A 28 -35.28 -0.15 -14.49
CA SER A 28 -36.56 -0.48 -13.85
C SER A 28 -36.40 -0.69 -12.33
N GLN A 29 -37.43 -0.29 -11.59
CA GLN A 29 -37.60 -0.41 -10.14
C GLN A 29 -37.94 -1.85 -9.75
N PHE A 30 -37.56 -2.26 -8.53
CA PHE A 30 -38.26 -3.33 -7.83
C PHE A 30 -38.43 -3.01 -6.34
N ILE A 31 -39.69 -3.10 -5.93
CA ILE A 31 -40.28 -2.90 -4.62
C ILE A 31 -39.83 -3.99 -3.65
N ARG A 32 -39.54 -3.66 -2.39
CA ARG A 32 -39.77 -4.57 -1.27
C ARG A 32 -40.37 -3.85 -0.06
N SER A 33 -41.33 -4.57 0.51
CA SER A 33 -42.36 -4.21 1.48
C SER A 33 -41.89 -4.05 2.92
N ASN A 34 -42.59 -3.17 3.63
CA ASN A 34 -42.57 -3.02 5.09
C ASN A 34 -43.19 -4.25 5.78
N PHE A 35 -42.57 -4.73 6.85
CA PHE A 35 -43.26 -5.44 7.92
C PHE A 35 -42.89 -4.82 9.26
N SER A 36 -43.92 -4.30 9.92
CA SER A 36 -43.94 -3.82 11.29
C SER A 36 -44.37 -4.96 12.19
N PHE A 37 -43.76 -5.08 13.37
CA PHE A 37 -44.37 -5.79 14.48
C PHE A 37 -44.06 -5.05 15.79
N SER A 38 -45.12 -4.70 16.48
CA SER A 38 -45.16 -3.94 17.74
C SER A 38 -45.13 -4.87 18.96
N HIS A 39 -44.48 -4.36 20.02
CA HIS A 39 -44.73 -4.54 21.45
C HIS A 39 -44.72 -5.95 22.07
N LEU A 40 -43.91 -6.13 23.12
CA LEU A 40 -44.35 -6.17 24.53
C LEU A 40 -43.13 -6.16 25.46
N GLY A 41 -43.18 -5.33 26.50
CA GLY A 41 -42.11 -5.13 27.47
C GLY A 41 -42.19 -6.10 28.64
N PHE A 42 -41.03 -6.34 29.26
CA PHE A 42 -40.92 -6.83 30.63
C PHE A 42 -39.70 -6.17 31.28
N ASP A 43 -39.98 -5.30 32.25
CA ASP A 43 -38.98 -4.69 33.13
C ASP A 43 -38.39 -5.76 34.04
N SER A 44 -37.06 -5.85 34.06
CA SER A 44 -36.31 -6.56 35.10
C SER A 44 -35.18 -5.65 35.59
N LEU A 45 -35.32 -5.26 36.85
CA LEU A 45 -34.39 -4.45 37.62
C LEU A 45 -32.99 -5.11 37.61
N ARG A 46 -32.00 -4.41 37.03
CA ARG A 46 -30.58 -4.81 37.12
C ARG A 46 -29.91 -4.06 38.29
N PRO A 47 -29.04 -4.71 39.08
CA PRO A 47 -28.28 -4.04 40.13
C PRO A 47 -27.26 -3.07 39.54
N ARG A 48 -27.15 -1.86 40.10
CA ARG A 48 -26.07 -0.92 39.78
C ARG A 48 -24.75 -1.48 40.30
N SER A 49 -23.88 -1.98 39.42
CA SER A 49 -22.45 -2.10 39.72
C SER A 49 -21.71 -0.90 39.12
N SER A 50 -21.28 0.04 39.96
CA SER A 50 -20.34 1.08 39.56
C SER A 50 -18.93 0.48 39.53
N ALA A 51 -18.56 -0.13 38.41
CA ALA A 51 -17.15 -0.41 38.11
C ALA A 51 -16.46 0.92 37.75
N PRO A 52 -15.24 1.20 38.26
CA PRO A 52 -14.50 2.38 37.83
C PRO A 52 -14.24 2.28 36.34
N ALA A 53 -14.52 3.35 35.60
CA ALA A 53 -14.30 3.39 34.16
C ALA A 53 -12.82 3.18 33.88
N CYS A 54 -12.45 1.97 33.44
CA CYS A 54 -11.16 1.69 32.85
C CYS A 54 -11.02 2.63 31.65
N THR A 55 -10.25 3.70 31.83
CA THR A 55 -9.96 4.64 30.76
C THR A 55 -9.12 3.86 29.77
N LYS A 56 -9.76 3.32 28.73
CA LYS A 56 -9.09 2.60 27.66
C LYS A 56 -8.05 3.56 27.09
N LEU A 57 -6.77 3.34 27.39
CA LEU A 57 -5.68 4.12 26.83
C LEU A 57 -5.70 3.88 25.32
N VAL A 58 -6.30 4.81 24.59
CA VAL A 58 -6.25 4.80 23.13
C VAL A 58 -4.90 5.40 22.76
N VAL A 59 -3.87 4.55 22.66
CA VAL A 59 -2.61 4.94 22.03
C VAL A 59 -2.93 5.22 20.56
N ARG A 60 -3.12 6.49 20.22
CA ARG A 60 -3.23 6.92 18.83
C ARG A 60 -1.82 6.93 18.26
N ALA A 61 -1.53 6.00 17.35
CA ALA A 61 -0.28 6.04 16.60
C ALA A 61 -0.14 7.43 15.95
N ALA A 62 1.05 8.03 16.08
CA ALA A 62 1.33 9.32 15.48
C ALA A 62 1.16 9.23 13.96
N ARG A 63 0.41 10.18 13.39
CA ARG A 63 0.24 10.29 11.94
C ARG A 63 1.53 10.84 11.34
N THR A 64 2.05 10.15 10.33
CA THR A 64 3.27 10.50 9.61
C THR A 64 2.90 10.86 8.19
N GLU A 65 3.44 11.98 7.70
CA GLU A 65 3.31 12.39 6.30
C GLU A 65 4.50 11.88 5.49
N SER A 66 4.28 11.52 4.23
CA SER A 66 5.37 11.15 3.32
C SER A 66 6.36 12.31 3.13
N LYS A 67 7.64 11.99 3.01
CA LYS A 67 8.69 12.99 2.74
C LYS A 67 8.53 13.56 1.33
N GLY A 68 8.93 14.80 1.10
CA GLY A 68 9.04 15.32 -0.26
C GLY A 68 10.22 14.69 -0.99
N LEU A 69 9.97 13.88 -2.03
CA LEU A 69 10.99 13.36 -2.92
C LEU A 69 11.09 14.21 -4.18
N SER A 70 12.31 14.41 -4.68
CA SER A 70 12.55 15.13 -5.92
C SER A 70 12.04 14.32 -7.11
N LEU A 71 11.20 14.92 -7.96
CA LEU A 71 10.80 14.31 -9.24
C LEU A 71 12.05 13.99 -10.09
N GLY A 72 12.04 12.85 -10.77
CA GLY A 72 13.22 12.32 -11.47
C GLY A 72 14.15 11.46 -10.61
N PHE A 73 13.82 11.25 -9.33
CA PHE A 73 14.44 10.22 -8.50
C PHE A 73 14.32 8.85 -9.20
N ARG A 74 15.44 8.13 -9.36
CA ARG A 74 15.44 6.80 -9.97
C ARG A 74 14.84 5.80 -9.01
N ALA A 75 14.06 4.85 -9.49
CA ALA A 75 13.59 3.76 -8.64
C ALA A 75 14.79 2.95 -8.09
N PRO A 76 14.93 2.81 -6.76
CA PRO A 76 15.79 1.81 -6.17
C PRO A 76 15.54 0.42 -6.72
N ASP A 77 16.62 -0.32 -6.94
CA ASP A 77 16.54 -1.75 -7.16
C ASP A 77 16.08 -2.46 -5.87
N PHE A 78 15.40 -3.57 -6.03
CA PHE A 78 15.02 -4.44 -4.93
C PHE A 78 15.00 -5.90 -5.39
N GLU A 79 15.08 -6.81 -4.41
CA GLU A 79 14.87 -8.23 -4.61
C GLU A 79 14.06 -8.76 -3.42
N LEU A 80 12.75 -8.91 -3.58
CA LEU A 80 11.86 -9.20 -2.45
C LEU A 80 10.99 -10.45 -2.72
N PRO A 81 10.74 -11.29 -1.69
CA PRO A 81 9.82 -12.40 -1.81
C PRO A 81 8.35 -11.95 -1.80
N GLU A 82 7.54 -12.62 -2.61
CA GLU A 82 6.07 -12.61 -2.51
C GLU A 82 5.63 -13.81 -1.65
N PRO A 83 5.08 -13.62 -0.45
CA PRO A 83 4.73 -14.73 0.44
C PRO A 83 3.70 -15.71 -0.13
N LEU A 84 2.74 -15.23 -0.93
CA LEU A 84 1.67 -16.08 -1.48
C LEU A 84 2.19 -17.12 -2.47
N THR A 85 3.15 -16.75 -3.32
CA THR A 85 3.63 -17.60 -4.42
C THR A 85 5.03 -18.16 -4.15
N GLY A 86 5.78 -17.56 -3.21
CA GLY A 86 7.20 -17.82 -2.99
C GLY A 86 8.11 -17.23 -4.07
N LYS A 87 7.55 -16.53 -5.07
CA LYS A 87 8.35 -15.92 -6.15
C LYS A 87 9.16 -14.74 -5.60
N ILE A 88 10.43 -14.68 -5.99
CA ILE A 88 11.27 -13.49 -5.78
C ILE A 88 11.04 -12.52 -6.94
N TRP A 89 10.74 -11.27 -6.61
CA TRP A 89 10.52 -10.19 -7.56
C TRP A 89 11.64 -9.16 -7.52
N ARG A 90 12.04 -8.69 -8.69
CA ARG A 90 13.07 -7.65 -8.88
C ARG A 90 12.53 -6.48 -9.68
N LEU A 91 13.16 -5.30 -9.55
CA LEU A 91 12.82 -4.16 -10.40
C LEU A 91 12.93 -4.50 -11.90
N SER A 92 13.92 -5.31 -12.29
CA SER A 92 14.13 -5.77 -13.66
C SER A 92 13.00 -6.65 -14.21
N ASP A 93 12.22 -7.32 -13.35
CA ASP A 93 11.05 -8.08 -13.79
C ASP A 93 9.98 -7.17 -14.40
N PHE A 94 10.04 -5.87 -14.07
CA PHE A 94 9.17 -4.83 -14.59
C PHE A 94 9.66 -4.20 -15.91
N ASP A 95 10.84 -4.58 -16.39
CA ASP A 95 11.44 -3.98 -17.58
C ASP A 95 10.77 -4.38 -18.89
N SER A 96 10.21 -5.59 -18.92
CA SER A 96 9.75 -6.25 -20.15
C SER A 96 8.24 -6.42 -20.23
N TYR A 97 7.45 -5.68 -19.43
CA TYR A 97 6.00 -5.92 -19.34
C TYR A 97 5.36 -5.95 -20.72
N PRO A 98 4.91 -7.13 -21.19
CA PRO A 98 4.29 -7.27 -22.49
C PRO A 98 2.96 -6.54 -22.43
N ALA A 99 2.86 -5.44 -23.18
CA ALA A 99 1.70 -4.60 -23.44
C ALA A 99 0.36 -5.15 -22.90
N LEU A 100 0.12 -5.00 -21.60
CA LEU A 100 -1.13 -5.36 -20.95
C LEU A 100 -2.05 -4.15 -21.10
N LEU A 101 -2.58 -3.97 -22.31
CA LEU A 101 -3.49 -2.95 -22.88
C LEU A 101 -3.24 -1.45 -22.58
N LYS A 102 -2.52 -1.09 -21.51
CA LYS A 102 -1.97 0.24 -21.21
C LYS A 102 -0.58 0.18 -20.54
N GLY A 103 -0.02 -1.01 -20.29
CA GLY A 103 1.36 -1.16 -19.86
C GLY A 103 1.64 -0.83 -18.39
N LEU A 104 0.62 -0.87 -17.51
CA LEU A 104 0.71 -0.59 -16.06
C LEU A 104 1.19 -1.81 -15.27
N ALA A 105 2.32 -1.72 -14.56
CA ALA A 105 2.72 -2.74 -13.60
C ALA A 105 2.56 -2.26 -12.16
N VAL A 106 1.95 -3.08 -11.31
CA VAL A 106 1.66 -2.78 -9.90
C VAL A 106 2.30 -3.82 -9.01
N VAL A 107 2.80 -3.36 -7.87
CA VAL A 107 3.26 -4.17 -6.75
C VAL A 107 2.83 -3.50 -5.45
N THR A 108 2.91 -4.19 -4.33
CA THR A 108 2.77 -3.64 -2.97
C THR A 108 3.89 -4.20 -2.11
N ILE A 109 4.45 -3.42 -1.17
CA ILE A 109 5.57 -3.84 -0.31
C ILE A 109 5.22 -3.63 1.16
N SER A 110 5.16 -4.69 1.97
CA SER A 110 5.09 -4.60 3.43
C SER A 110 6.50 -4.49 4.00
N SER A 111 6.77 -3.38 4.68
CA SER A 111 8.03 -3.14 5.39
C SER A 111 7.83 -3.03 6.89
N ASN A 112 6.71 -3.49 7.44
CA ASN A 112 6.51 -3.49 8.89
C ASN A 112 7.24 -4.67 9.52
N SER A 113 7.83 -4.43 10.69
CA SER A 113 8.58 -5.46 11.40
C SER A 113 7.65 -6.47 12.09
N VAL A 114 7.83 -7.75 11.79
CA VAL A 114 7.08 -8.84 12.41
C VAL A 114 7.43 -9.05 13.89
N SER A 115 8.58 -8.56 14.34
CA SER A 115 8.96 -8.58 15.76
C SER A 115 7.99 -7.80 16.64
N THR A 116 7.43 -6.70 16.10
CA THR A 116 6.51 -5.81 16.80
C THR A 116 5.09 -5.90 16.26
N HIS A 117 4.92 -6.29 14.99
CA HIS A 117 3.65 -6.39 14.29
C HIS A 117 3.55 -7.74 13.55
N PRO A 118 3.42 -8.87 14.28
CA PRO A 118 3.40 -10.21 13.67
C PRO A 118 2.30 -10.40 12.62
N GLN A 119 1.18 -9.68 12.76
CA GLN A 119 0.06 -9.71 11.83
C GLN A 119 0.38 -9.13 10.44
N ASP A 120 1.47 -8.38 10.31
CA ASP A 120 1.93 -7.83 9.03
C ASP A 120 2.96 -8.76 8.35
N GLY A 121 3.14 -9.97 8.89
CA GLY A 121 4.12 -10.94 8.44
C GLY A 121 3.67 -11.83 7.28
N PRO A 122 4.61 -12.61 6.68
CA PRO A 122 4.41 -13.32 5.42
C PRO A 122 3.17 -14.22 5.37
N GLN A 123 2.87 -14.93 6.46
CA GLN A 123 1.70 -15.81 6.53
C GLN A 123 0.40 -15.03 6.34
N PHE A 124 0.18 -13.98 7.13
CA PHE A 124 -1.03 -13.17 7.06
C PHE A 124 -1.12 -12.37 5.76
N MET A 125 0.02 -11.93 5.21
CA MET A 125 0.07 -11.30 3.89
C MET A 125 -0.41 -12.25 2.78
N ALA A 126 0.01 -13.51 2.81
CA ALA A 126 -0.42 -14.51 1.85
C ALA A 126 -1.94 -14.79 1.97
N GLU A 127 -2.42 -14.97 3.20
CA GLU A 127 -3.86 -15.16 3.49
C GLU A 127 -4.69 -13.97 2.98
N GLU A 128 -4.24 -12.74 3.24
CA GLU A 128 -4.89 -11.51 2.79
C GLU A 128 -4.92 -11.41 1.25
N ALA A 129 -3.78 -11.57 0.60
CA ALA A 129 -3.66 -11.51 -0.85
C ALA A 129 -4.56 -12.55 -1.54
N GLN A 130 -4.67 -13.75 -0.95
CA GLN A 130 -5.56 -14.81 -1.43
C GLN A 130 -7.03 -14.47 -1.20
N LEU A 131 -7.38 -13.96 -0.01
CA LEU A 131 -8.75 -13.61 0.38
C LEU A 131 -9.32 -12.49 -0.51
N PHE A 132 -8.53 -11.42 -0.71
CA PHE A 132 -8.95 -10.27 -1.51
C PHE A 132 -8.59 -10.39 -2.99
N LYS A 133 -7.93 -11.49 -3.39
CA LYS A 133 -7.57 -11.82 -4.77
C LYS A 133 -6.81 -10.68 -5.45
N TYR A 134 -5.72 -10.25 -4.82
CA TYR A 134 -4.92 -9.16 -5.37
C TYR A 134 -4.42 -9.51 -6.78
N PRO A 135 -4.61 -8.61 -7.77
CA PRO A 135 -4.18 -8.84 -9.14
C PRO A 135 -2.69 -8.48 -9.34
N PHE A 136 -1.98 -8.17 -8.25
CA PHE A 136 -0.58 -7.74 -8.23
C PHE A 136 0.15 -8.39 -7.05
N PRO A 137 1.50 -8.47 -7.09
CA PRO A 137 2.28 -9.09 -6.03
C PRO A 137 2.26 -8.25 -4.74
N TYR A 138 2.18 -8.93 -3.60
CA TYR A 138 2.38 -8.35 -2.27
C TYR A 138 3.71 -8.84 -1.69
N LEU A 139 4.73 -7.98 -1.74
CA LEU A 139 6.10 -8.30 -1.38
C LEU A 139 6.41 -7.99 0.08
N TYR A 140 7.35 -8.73 0.65
CA TYR A 140 7.81 -8.58 2.03
C TYR A 140 9.27 -8.09 2.06
N ASP A 141 9.51 -6.98 2.74
CA ASP A 141 10.80 -6.26 2.75
C ASP A 141 11.72 -6.63 3.92
N GLU A 142 11.18 -7.21 5.00
CA GLU A 142 12.00 -7.52 6.16
C GLU A 142 12.81 -8.81 5.96
N LYS A 143 14.13 -8.68 5.87
CA LYS A 143 15.05 -9.82 5.64
C LYS A 143 15.91 -10.06 6.85
N GLY A 144 15.88 -11.28 7.39
CA GLY A 144 16.86 -11.75 8.36
C GLY A 144 18.05 -12.41 7.66
N PHE A 145 19.26 -11.92 7.91
CA PHE A 145 20.50 -12.62 7.61
C PHE A 145 20.99 -13.30 8.89
N GLN A 146 20.83 -14.61 8.94
CA GLN A 146 21.60 -15.45 9.85
C GLN A 146 23.03 -15.53 9.30
N LEU A 147 23.92 -14.66 9.78
CA LEU A 147 25.35 -14.90 9.54
C LEU A 147 25.74 -16.21 10.25
N PRO A 148 26.52 -17.10 9.59
CA PRO A 148 27.13 -18.20 10.31
C PRO A 148 27.94 -17.60 11.47
N TYR A 149 27.87 -18.23 12.63
CA TYR A 149 28.52 -17.74 13.85
C TYR A 149 30.02 -17.55 13.58
N VAL A 150 30.44 -16.31 13.30
CA VAL A 150 31.84 -15.96 13.03
C VAL A 150 32.37 -15.18 14.23
N ASN A 151 33.21 -15.85 15.02
CA ASN A 151 33.99 -15.19 16.05
C ASN A 151 35.17 -14.46 15.39
N PHE A 152 35.02 -13.17 15.12
CA PHE A 152 36.14 -12.30 14.76
C PHE A 152 36.67 -11.65 16.05
N GLY A 153 37.53 -12.37 16.77
CA GLY A 153 38.04 -11.93 18.06
C GLY A 153 36.94 -11.85 19.14
N GLN A 154 36.77 -10.68 19.76
CA GLN A 154 35.78 -10.44 20.82
C GLN A 154 34.38 -10.05 20.30
N TYR A 155 34.20 -9.93 18.99
CA TYR A 155 32.95 -9.44 18.39
C TYR A 155 32.10 -10.61 17.87
N THR A 156 30.89 -10.73 18.40
CA THR A 156 29.87 -11.67 17.94
C THR A 156 28.86 -10.93 17.07
N PHE A 157 28.77 -11.29 15.79
CA PHE A 157 27.71 -10.78 14.92
C PHE A 157 26.46 -11.64 15.11
N THR A 158 25.44 -11.06 15.73
CA THR A 158 24.15 -11.72 15.93
C THR A 158 23.18 -11.12 14.93
N HIS A 159 22.59 -11.99 14.09
CA HIS A 159 21.43 -11.77 13.21
C HIS A 159 21.14 -10.32 12.77
N CYS A 160 21.41 -9.99 11.50
CA CYS A 160 21.04 -8.69 10.95
C CYS A 160 19.65 -8.78 10.33
N VAL A 161 18.73 -7.89 10.71
CA VAL A 161 17.43 -7.74 10.05
C VAL A 161 17.42 -6.41 9.30
N THR A 162 17.00 -6.40 8.04
CA THR A 162 16.95 -5.18 7.22
C THR A 162 15.54 -4.87 6.71
N GLN A 163 15.31 -3.62 6.34
CA GLN A 163 14.08 -3.08 5.72
C GLN A 163 14.52 -2.12 4.59
N ASP A 164 15.40 -2.63 3.74
CA ASP A 164 16.22 -1.83 2.83
C ASP A 164 15.37 -1.18 1.74
N ALA A 165 14.36 -1.85 1.21
CA ALA A 165 13.53 -1.25 0.16
C ALA A 165 12.82 -0.01 0.70
N ALA A 166 12.18 -0.07 1.87
CA ALA A 166 11.58 1.12 2.47
C ALA A 166 12.58 2.26 2.70
N ARG A 167 13.81 1.95 3.12
CA ARG A 167 14.86 2.96 3.34
C ARG A 167 15.30 3.59 2.02
N ASP A 168 15.55 2.78 1.01
CA ASP A 168 16.04 3.23 -0.30
C ASP A 168 14.97 4.05 -1.04
N PHE A 169 13.70 3.66 -0.93
CA PHE A 169 12.59 4.45 -1.45
C PHE A 169 12.31 5.71 -0.61
N GLY A 170 12.87 5.82 0.58
CA GLY A 170 12.60 6.91 1.51
C GLY A 170 11.18 6.87 2.10
N ALA A 171 10.54 5.70 2.09
CA ALA A 171 9.21 5.50 2.64
C ALA A 171 9.20 5.68 4.16
N VAL A 172 8.13 6.25 4.68
CA VAL A 172 7.99 6.60 6.10
C VAL A 172 6.64 6.25 6.68
N CYS A 173 5.60 6.11 5.84
CA CYS A 173 4.25 5.86 6.30
C CYS A 173 3.52 4.80 5.47
N THR A 174 2.41 4.30 6.00
CA THR A 174 1.55 3.33 5.31
C THR A 174 0.08 3.80 5.32
N PRO A 175 -0.59 3.87 4.14
CA PRO A 175 -0.04 3.67 2.80
C PRO A 175 0.81 4.87 2.31
N GLU A 176 1.75 4.60 1.40
CA GLU A 176 2.56 5.60 0.70
C GLU A 176 2.73 5.15 -0.77
N PHE A 177 2.49 6.05 -1.73
CA PHE A 177 2.35 5.69 -3.15
C PHE A 177 3.45 6.32 -4.00
N PHE A 178 4.06 5.51 -4.86
CA PHE A 178 5.11 5.93 -5.78
C PHE A 178 4.76 5.50 -7.21
N LEU A 179 4.81 6.43 -8.14
CA LEU A 179 4.57 6.21 -9.57
C LEU A 179 5.85 6.49 -10.33
N PHE A 180 6.34 5.51 -11.06
CA PHE A 180 7.54 5.64 -11.86
C PHE A 180 7.19 5.58 -13.35
N LYS A 181 7.89 6.35 -14.17
CA LYS A 181 7.75 6.31 -15.62
C LYS A 181 8.99 5.66 -16.22
N LYS A 182 8.81 4.81 -17.23
CA LYS A 182 9.91 4.23 -18.00
C LYS A 182 9.80 4.63 -19.47
N ASP A 183 10.77 5.41 -19.92
CA ASP A 183 10.87 5.84 -21.31
C ASP A 183 11.92 5.00 -22.07
N GLY A 184 11.48 3.89 -22.66
CA GLY A 184 12.33 2.99 -23.45
C GLY A 184 13.44 2.34 -22.62
N ARG A 185 14.71 2.63 -22.97
CA ARG A 185 15.89 2.10 -22.26
C ARG A 185 16.32 2.96 -21.06
N ARG A 186 15.60 4.04 -20.76
CA ARG A 186 15.91 4.88 -19.59
C ARG A 186 15.53 4.15 -18.29
N PRO A 187 16.19 4.46 -17.17
CA PRO A 187 15.76 4.01 -15.85
C PRO A 187 14.33 4.45 -15.54
N PHE A 188 13.71 3.77 -14.58
CA PHE A 188 12.45 4.22 -13.99
C PHE A 188 12.66 5.53 -13.24
N GLU A 189 11.87 6.56 -13.55
CA GLU A 189 11.94 7.89 -12.94
C GLU A 189 10.65 8.22 -12.19
N LEU A 190 10.75 8.71 -10.96
CA LEU A 190 9.61 9.08 -10.14
C LEU A 190 8.87 10.28 -10.75
N VAL A 191 7.59 10.10 -11.02
CA VAL A 191 6.71 11.13 -11.59
C VAL A 191 5.53 11.48 -10.69
N TYR A 192 5.19 10.64 -9.72
CA TYR A 192 4.23 10.96 -8.66
C TYR A 192 4.60 10.30 -7.34
N HIS A 193 4.55 11.06 -6.25
CA HIS A 193 4.69 10.58 -4.88
C HIS A 193 3.76 11.39 -3.98
N GLY A 194 2.79 10.72 -3.37
CA GLY A 194 1.75 11.43 -2.65
C GLY A 194 0.58 10.56 -2.25
N GLN A 195 -0.55 11.20 -1.93
CA GLN A 195 -1.77 10.57 -1.46
C GLN A 195 -2.46 9.71 -2.53
N PHE A 196 -3.40 8.86 -2.11
CA PHE A 196 -4.33 8.19 -3.03
C PHE A 196 -5.42 9.16 -3.52
N ASP A 197 -6.02 9.87 -2.56
CA ASP A 197 -7.06 10.89 -2.72
C ASP A 197 -7.19 11.72 -1.43
N ASP A 198 -8.22 12.57 -1.34
CA ASP A 198 -8.51 13.41 -0.18
C ASP A 198 -9.21 12.67 1.00
N SER A 199 -9.56 11.39 0.84
CA SER A 199 -10.23 10.62 1.90
C SER A 199 -9.28 10.35 3.08
N ARG A 200 -9.80 10.42 4.30
CA ARG A 200 -9.07 10.08 5.53
C ARG A 200 -10.02 9.41 6.52
N PRO A 201 -9.54 8.54 7.42
CA PRO A 201 -10.39 7.95 8.47
C PRO A 201 -11.09 8.98 9.37
N SER A 202 -10.54 10.19 9.43
CA SER A 202 -11.04 11.31 10.24
C SER A 202 -11.97 12.26 9.49
N ASN A 203 -12.25 12.03 8.20
CA ASN A 203 -13.14 12.87 7.41
C ASN A 203 -14.25 12.03 6.74
N ASN A 204 -15.27 12.72 6.23
CA ASN A 204 -16.40 12.09 5.52
C ASN A 204 -16.24 12.16 4.00
N VAL A 205 -15.00 12.29 3.50
CA VAL A 205 -14.74 12.34 2.06
C VAL A 205 -14.73 10.90 1.52
N PRO A 206 -15.52 10.58 0.48
CA PRO A 206 -15.52 9.25 -0.12
C PRO A 206 -14.14 8.88 -0.69
N ILE A 207 -13.80 7.60 -0.62
CA ILE A 207 -12.61 7.04 -1.29
C ILE A 207 -12.88 7.01 -2.80
N THR A 208 -11.98 7.62 -3.58
CA THR A 208 -12.10 7.77 -5.03
C THR A 208 -10.83 7.40 -5.79
N GLY A 209 -9.65 7.47 -5.17
CA GLY A 209 -8.36 7.29 -5.83
C GLY A 209 -7.99 8.39 -6.82
N ARG A 210 -8.70 9.52 -6.79
CA ARG A 210 -8.64 10.57 -7.82
C ARG A 210 -7.22 11.02 -8.15
N ASP A 211 -6.41 11.33 -7.15
CA ASP A 211 -5.08 11.92 -7.35
C ASP A 211 -4.13 10.92 -8.03
N LEU A 212 -4.07 9.69 -7.52
CA LEU A 212 -3.24 8.64 -8.09
C LEU A 212 -3.74 8.21 -9.48
N SER A 213 -5.06 8.08 -9.67
CA SER A 213 -5.65 7.73 -10.97
C SER A 213 -5.37 8.79 -12.04
N LEU A 214 -5.46 10.08 -11.69
CA LEU A 214 -5.11 11.16 -12.62
C LEU A 214 -3.63 11.13 -12.99
N ALA A 215 -2.73 10.89 -12.03
CA ALA A 215 -1.31 10.76 -12.30
C ALA A 215 -1.03 9.58 -13.25
N ILE A 216 -1.64 8.42 -12.99
CA ILE A 216 -1.56 7.24 -13.87
C ILE A 216 -2.07 7.57 -15.27
N ASP A 217 -3.25 8.17 -15.40
CA ASP A 217 -3.83 8.53 -16.70
C ASP A 217 -2.94 9.51 -17.47
N CYS A 218 -2.32 10.47 -16.80
CA CYS A 218 -1.33 11.37 -17.41
C CYS A 218 -0.15 10.59 -17.98
N VAL A 219 0.46 9.70 -17.18
CA VAL A 219 1.63 8.90 -17.63
C VAL A 219 1.25 8.00 -18.80
N LEU A 220 0.12 7.28 -18.71
CA LEU A 220 -0.38 6.40 -19.77
C LEU A 220 -0.70 7.14 -21.08
N SER A 221 -1.17 8.39 -20.98
CA SER A 221 -1.50 9.24 -22.14
C SER A 221 -0.33 10.10 -22.64
N GLY A 222 0.85 9.98 -22.01
CA GLY A 222 2.02 10.78 -22.34
C GLY A 222 1.87 12.27 -22.00
N GLN A 223 0.93 12.63 -21.13
CA GLN A 223 0.74 13.97 -20.61
C GLN A 223 1.64 14.21 -19.38
N PRO A 224 2.03 15.47 -19.11
CA PRO A 224 2.76 15.80 -17.89
C PRO A 224 1.89 15.53 -16.64
N VAL A 225 2.50 14.95 -15.61
CA VAL A 225 1.89 14.83 -14.28
C VAL A 225 1.99 16.16 -13.55
N SER A 226 0.94 16.53 -12.80
CA SER A 226 0.94 17.74 -11.97
C SER A 226 2.09 17.72 -10.95
N SER A 227 2.77 18.86 -10.81
CA SER A 227 3.78 19.07 -9.75
C SER A 227 3.15 19.30 -8.37
N ALA A 228 1.87 19.70 -8.32
CA ALA A 228 1.13 19.84 -7.07
C ALA A 228 0.67 18.45 -6.59
N GLN A 229 1.47 17.85 -5.70
CA GLN A 229 1.24 16.52 -5.15
C GLN A 229 1.12 16.64 -3.62
N LYS A 230 -0.01 16.21 -3.06
CA LYS A 230 -0.22 16.21 -1.60
C LYS A 230 0.42 14.97 -1.01
N PRO A 231 1.10 15.07 0.16
CA PRO A 231 1.74 13.92 0.78
C PRO A 231 0.71 12.86 1.20
N SER A 232 1.14 11.60 1.17
CA SER A 232 0.43 10.51 1.84
C SER A 232 0.45 10.73 3.35
N VAL A 233 -0.59 10.24 4.04
CA VAL A 233 -0.69 10.35 5.50
C VAL A 233 -1.14 9.02 6.08
N GLY A 234 -0.30 8.44 6.94
CA GLY A 234 -0.51 7.11 7.47
C GLY A 234 0.10 6.90 8.86
N CYS A 235 0.03 5.65 9.32
CA CYS A 235 0.87 5.22 10.44
C CYS A 235 2.33 5.20 10.00
N SER A 236 3.26 5.48 10.90
CA SER A 236 4.69 5.27 10.61
C SER A 236 4.99 3.81 10.28
N ILE A 237 5.95 3.57 9.39
CA ILE A 237 6.54 2.24 9.18
C ILE A 237 7.07 1.70 10.52
N LYS A 238 6.86 0.40 10.74
CA LYS A 238 7.27 -0.28 11.97
C LYS A 238 8.67 -0.81 11.80
N TRP A 239 9.66 0.01 12.13
CA TRP A 239 11.08 -0.36 11.99
C TRP A 239 11.45 -1.48 12.98
N HIS A 240 12.24 -2.46 12.54
CA HIS A 240 12.71 -3.54 13.41
C HIS A 240 13.70 -2.98 14.46
N PRO A 241 13.63 -3.36 15.74
CA PRO A 241 14.46 -2.79 16.81
C PRO A 241 15.96 -2.86 16.57
N GLU A 242 16.41 -3.89 15.87
CA GLU A 242 17.83 -4.14 15.57
C GLU A 242 18.30 -3.48 14.25
N THR A 243 17.45 -2.67 13.59
CA THR A 243 17.82 -1.96 12.34
C THR A 243 18.51 -0.60 12.58
N ASN A 244 18.98 -0.32 13.79
CA ASN A 244 19.74 0.91 14.08
C ASN A 244 21.17 0.75 13.54
N ILE A 245 21.37 1.24 12.31
CA ILE A 245 22.67 1.61 11.75
C ILE A 245 22.91 3.08 12.05
#